data_AF-A0A3D4TDF2-F1
#
_entry.id   AF-A0A3D4TDF2-F1
#
_cell.length_a   1.000
_cell.length_b   1.000
_cell.length_c   1.000
_cell.angle_alpha   90.00
_cell.angle_beta   90.00
_cell.angle_gamma   90.00
#
_symmetry.space_group_name_H-M   'P 1'
#
loop_
_entity.id
_entity.type
_entity.pdbx_description
1 polymer ?
#
loop_
_entity_poly.entity_id
_entity_poly.type
_entity_poly.pdbx_seq_one_letter_code
_entity_poly.pdbx_strand_id
1 'polypeptide(L)'
;PSLDFQQQQIVKPLETPIKATGHLQILYGNLAEGGSVAKISGKEGERFVGPARVFDGEHALIDGIASGRVKAGDVVVIRYVGPKGGPGMPEMLKPTSAIIGAGLGKSVALITDGRFSGGT
;
A
#
# COMPACT_ATOMS: atom_id res chain seq x y z
N PRO A 1 -21.30 -30.87 -1.32
CA PRO A 1 -22.25 -29.93 -1.99
C PRO A 1 -21.56 -29.20 -3.16
N SER A 2 -22.19 -29.14 -4.32
CA SER A 2 -21.73 -28.32 -5.45
C SER A 2 -22.03 -26.83 -5.20
N LEU A 3 -21.18 -25.94 -5.70
CA LEU A 3 -21.41 -24.49 -5.67
C LEU A 3 -22.59 -24.11 -6.57
N ASP A 4 -23.60 -23.45 -6.01
CA ASP A 4 -24.69 -22.83 -6.77
C ASP A 4 -24.35 -21.36 -7.04
N PHE A 5 -23.95 -21.07 -8.29
CA PHE A 5 -23.57 -19.72 -8.74
C PHE A 5 -24.75 -18.74 -8.83
N GLN A 6 -26.00 -19.21 -8.81
CA GLN A 6 -27.18 -18.36 -8.79
C GLN A 6 -27.52 -17.86 -7.38
N GLN A 7 -27.14 -18.61 -6.34
CA GLN A 7 -27.42 -18.24 -4.94
C GLN A 7 -26.23 -17.59 -4.23
N GLN A 8 -25.00 -18.06 -4.49
CA GLN A 8 -23.83 -17.53 -3.82
C GLN A 8 -23.46 -16.13 -4.35
N GLN A 9 -22.82 -15.31 -3.52
CA GLN A 9 -22.41 -13.95 -3.87
C GLN A 9 -20.90 -13.68 -3.72
N ILE A 10 -20.12 -14.71 -3.39
CA ILE A 10 -18.68 -14.65 -3.08
C ILE A 10 -17.86 -14.55 -4.38
N VAL A 11 -18.13 -15.42 -5.35
CA VAL A 11 -17.47 -15.46 -6.66
C VAL A 11 -18.37 -14.76 -7.67
N LYS A 12 -17.95 -13.62 -8.19
CA LYS A 12 -18.72 -12.87 -9.18
C LYS A 12 -18.61 -13.51 -10.57
N PRO A 13 -19.68 -13.48 -11.39
CA PRO A 13 -19.61 -13.93 -12.77
C PRO A 13 -18.74 -12.98 -13.61
N LEU A 14 -18.25 -13.47 -14.75
CA LEU A 14 -17.31 -12.73 -15.60
C LEU A 14 -17.92 -11.45 -16.17
N GLU A 15 -19.23 -11.44 -16.38
CA GLU A 15 -20.01 -10.31 -16.92
C GLU A 15 -20.14 -9.16 -15.92
N THR A 16 -20.06 -9.45 -14.61
CA THR A 16 -20.14 -8.44 -13.54
C THR A 16 -19.01 -8.60 -12.51
N PRO A 17 -17.75 -8.41 -12.91
CA PRO A 17 -16.61 -8.59 -12.02
C PRO A 17 -16.52 -7.45 -11.00
N ILE A 18 -15.80 -7.66 -9.90
CA ILE A 18 -15.53 -6.59 -8.91
C ILE A 18 -14.74 -5.43 -9.52
N LYS A 19 -13.77 -5.77 -10.37
CA LYS A 19 -12.95 -4.84 -11.17
C LYS A 19 -12.68 -5.53 -12.51
N ALA A 20 -12.68 -4.76 -13.61
CA ALA A 20 -12.45 -5.30 -14.95
C ALA A 20 -11.06 -5.92 -15.15
N THR A 21 -10.08 -5.53 -14.33
CA THR A 21 -8.69 -6.03 -14.36
C THR A 21 -8.22 -6.47 -12.97
N GLY A 22 -7.08 -7.16 -12.91
CA GLY A 22 -6.47 -7.58 -11.65
C GLY A 22 -6.12 -6.40 -10.71
N HIS A 23 -6.10 -6.68 -9.41
CA HIS A 23 -5.72 -5.68 -8.39
C HIS A 23 -4.22 -5.42 -8.34
N LEU A 24 -3.39 -6.41 -8.66
CA LEU A 24 -1.94 -6.23 -8.68
C LEU A 24 -1.53 -5.45 -9.91
N GLN A 25 -0.84 -4.34 -9.68
CA GLN A 25 -0.27 -3.48 -10.71
C GLN A 25 1.24 -3.43 -10.50
N ILE A 26 1.99 -3.51 -11.60
CA ILE A 26 3.43 -3.32 -11.59
C ILE A 26 3.71 -1.88 -12.01
N LEU A 27 4.41 -1.14 -11.16
CA LEU A 27 4.74 0.26 -11.40
C LEU A 27 6.24 0.40 -11.65
N TYR A 28 6.59 1.15 -12.69
CA TYR A 28 7.96 1.48 -13.08
C TYR A 28 8.17 2.99 -13.06
N GLY A 29 9.43 3.40 -12.98
CA GLY A 29 9.83 4.81 -13.06
C GLY A 29 11.22 5.01 -12.49
N ASN A 30 11.67 6.26 -12.41
CA ASN A 30 12.99 6.60 -11.88
C ASN A 30 13.22 6.15 -10.42
N LEU A 31 12.16 6.00 -9.61
CA LEU A 31 12.26 5.51 -8.23
C LEU A 31 12.20 3.97 -8.12
N ALA A 32 11.79 3.27 -9.18
CA ALA A 32 11.61 1.82 -9.19
C ALA A 32 11.92 1.28 -10.60
N GLU A 33 13.16 1.43 -11.04
CA GLU A 33 13.60 1.03 -12.40
C GLU A 33 13.44 -0.49 -12.61
N GLY A 34 13.69 -1.29 -11.57
CA GLY A 34 13.44 -2.74 -11.57
C GLY A 34 11.98 -3.15 -11.35
N GLY A 35 11.07 -2.18 -11.20
CA GLY A 35 9.66 -2.40 -10.92
C GLY A 35 9.32 -2.43 -9.42
N SER A 36 8.04 -2.21 -9.14
CA SER A 36 7.43 -2.28 -7.81
C SER A 36 6.01 -2.82 -7.92
N VAL A 37 5.41 -3.26 -6.82
CA VAL A 37 4.07 -3.86 -6.81
C VAL A 37 3.12 -3.03 -5.95
N ALA A 38 1.95 -2.71 -6.50
CA ALA A 38 0.86 -2.07 -5.77
C ALA A 38 -0.45 -2.86 -5.91
N LYS A 39 -1.29 -2.83 -4.88
CA LYS A 39 -2.66 -3.33 -4.92
C LYS A 39 -3.61 -2.16 -5.18
N ILE A 40 -4.18 -2.10 -6.38
CA ILE A 40 -5.06 -1.02 -6.85
C ILE A 40 -6.49 -1.54 -6.95
N SER A 41 -7.35 -1.11 -6.03
CA SER A 41 -8.73 -1.55 -5.91
C SER A 41 -9.68 -0.89 -6.92
N GLY A 42 -9.29 0.24 -7.49
CA GLY A 42 -10.11 1.11 -8.32
C GLY A 42 -10.83 2.23 -7.55
N LYS A 43 -10.60 2.35 -6.23
CA LYS A 43 -11.27 3.36 -5.37
C LYS A 43 -10.35 4.49 -4.92
N GLU A 44 -9.05 4.38 -5.22
CA GLU A 44 -8.02 5.31 -4.75
C GLU A 44 -7.72 6.46 -5.73
N GLY A 45 -8.24 6.40 -6.96
CA GLY A 45 -7.91 7.34 -8.04
C GLY A 45 -6.67 6.93 -8.83
N GLU A 46 -6.33 7.70 -9.87
CA GLU A 46 -5.27 7.33 -10.83
C GLU A 46 -3.93 8.04 -10.57
N ARG A 47 -3.91 9.07 -9.72
CA ARG A 47 -2.72 9.90 -9.49
C ARG A 47 -2.64 10.42 -8.07
N PHE A 48 -1.44 10.35 -7.49
CA PHE A 48 -1.09 11.00 -6.23
C PHE A 48 0.24 11.75 -6.41
N VAL A 49 0.33 12.99 -5.91
CA VAL A 49 1.55 13.81 -5.93
C VAL A 49 1.67 14.55 -4.61
N GLY A 50 2.86 14.52 -4.02
CA GLY A 50 3.08 15.11 -2.71
C GLY A 50 4.56 15.24 -2.36
N PRO A 51 4.90 16.04 -1.34
CA PRO A 51 6.25 16.12 -0.83
C PRO A 51 6.67 14.81 -0.15
N ALA A 52 7.91 14.40 -0.35
CA ALA A 52 8.44 13.17 0.23
C ALA A 52 8.71 13.33 1.74
N ARG A 53 8.24 12.37 2.55
CA ARG A 53 8.62 12.18 3.95
C ARG A 53 9.36 10.87 4.08
N VAL A 54 10.68 10.96 4.20
CA VAL A 54 11.58 9.80 4.18
C VAL A 54 11.92 9.36 5.60
N PHE A 55 11.84 8.04 5.81
CA PHE A 55 12.12 7.35 7.05
C PHE A 55 13.01 6.13 6.79
N ASP A 56 13.99 5.94 7.67
CA ASP A 56 14.92 4.82 7.62
C ASP A 56 14.39 3.75 8.59
N GLY A 57 13.55 2.85 8.07
CA GLY A 57 12.91 1.79 8.85
C GLY A 57 11.53 2.10 9.44
N GLU A 58 10.85 1.04 9.88
CA GLU A 58 9.48 1.07 10.41
C GLU A 58 9.35 1.94 11.66
N HIS A 59 10.26 1.79 12.62
CA HIS A 59 10.20 2.52 13.90
C HIS A 59 10.26 4.03 13.70
N ALA A 60 11.15 4.51 12.82
CA ALA A 60 11.28 5.93 12.51
C ALA A 60 9.99 6.53 11.90
N LEU A 61 9.26 5.75 11.10
CA LEU A 61 7.96 6.17 10.60
C LEU A 61 6.93 6.27 11.72
N ILE A 62 6.85 5.28 12.61
CA ILE A 62 5.90 5.30 13.74
C ILE A 62 6.11 6.56 14.60
N ASP A 63 7.36 6.88 14.92
CA ASP A 63 7.69 8.12 15.65
C ASP A 63 7.34 9.38 14.84
N GLY A 64 7.53 9.34 13.52
CA GLY A 64 7.12 10.40 12.59
C GLY A 64 5.61 10.65 12.55
N ILE A 65 4.80 9.60 12.63
CA ILE A 65 3.35 9.70 12.71
C ILE A 65 2.94 10.27 14.08
N ALA A 66 3.48 9.72 15.16
CA ALA A 66 3.16 10.13 16.52
C ALA A 66 3.52 11.60 16.81
N SER A 67 4.59 12.10 16.21
CA SER A 67 5.03 13.51 16.33
C SER A 67 4.31 14.47 15.37
N GLY A 68 3.43 13.99 14.49
CA GLY A 68 2.75 14.84 13.49
C GLY A 68 3.64 15.29 12.33
N ARG A 69 4.78 14.62 12.11
CA ARG A 69 5.68 14.89 10.97
C ARG A 69 5.05 14.48 9.64
N VAL A 70 4.16 13.48 9.64
CA VAL A 70 3.37 13.06 8.48
C VAL A 70 2.07 13.88 8.42
N LYS A 71 1.78 14.44 7.25
CA LYS A 71 0.62 15.30 6.99
C LYS A 71 -0.16 14.82 5.77
N ALA A 72 -1.43 15.22 5.68
CA ALA A 72 -2.22 15.01 4.48
C ALA A 72 -1.51 15.61 3.25
N GLY A 73 -1.49 14.85 2.16
CA GLY A 73 -0.78 15.17 0.92
C GLY A 73 0.65 14.65 0.84
N ASP A 74 1.22 14.10 1.92
CA ASP A 74 2.60 13.59 1.89
C ASP A 74 2.73 12.26 1.13
N VAL A 75 3.90 12.04 0.52
CA VAL A 75 4.35 10.72 0.04
C VAL A 75 5.34 10.16 1.07
N VAL A 76 4.91 9.17 1.83
CA VAL A 76 5.71 8.51 2.87
C VAL A 76 6.60 7.45 2.23
N VAL A 77 7.90 7.53 2.51
CA VAL A 77 8.91 6.61 1.98
C VAL A 77 9.57 5.89 3.16
N ILE A 78 9.46 4.57 3.21
CA ILE A 78 10.17 3.72 4.17
C ILE A 78 11.26 2.97 3.41
N ARG A 79 12.53 3.28 3.67
CA ARG A 79 13.66 2.64 2.99
C ARG A 79 14.55 1.88 3.96
N TYR A 80 15.47 1.09 3.39
CA TYR A 80 16.36 0.19 4.11
C TYR A 80 15.62 -0.96 4.81
N VAL A 81 14.48 -1.36 4.26
CA VAL A 81 13.69 -2.51 4.74
C VAL A 81 13.50 -3.58 3.65
N GLY A 82 14.26 -3.49 2.56
CA GLY A 82 14.34 -4.52 1.53
C GLY A 82 15.12 -5.77 1.96
N PRO A 83 15.31 -6.75 1.04
CA PRO A 83 15.91 -8.05 1.35
C PRO A 83 17.26 -8.01 2.05
N LYS A 84 18.07 -6.99 1.77
CA LYS A 84 19.40 -6.80 2.38
C LYS A 84 19.41 -5.69 3.44
N GLY A 85 18.65 -4.62 3.24
CA GLY A 85 18.62 -3.49 4.18
C GLY A 85 17.94 -3.84 5.50
N GLY A 86 16.80 -4.53 5.42
CA GLY A 86 16.01 -4.96 6.59
C GLY A 86 16.44 -6.29 7.22
N PRO A 87 17.40 -6.99 6.61
CA PRO A 87 17.31 -8.41 6.18
C PRO A 87 15.93 -9.05 5.99
N GLY A 88 15.81 -9.90 4.97
CA GLY A 88 14.66 -10.80 4.79
C GLY A 88 13.37 -10.15 4.29
N MET A 89 13.40 -8.84 3.99
CA MET A 89 12.28 -8.08 3.45
C MET A 89 11.01 -8.25 4.31
N PRO A 90 11.02 -7.77 5.56
CA PRO A 90 9.93 -7.98 6.50
C PRO A 90 8.61 -7.39 6.00
N GLU A 91 7.51 -7.99 6.44
CA GLU A 91 6.17 -7.47 6.21
C GLU A 91 5.76 -6.53 7.33
N MET A 92 5.30 -5.33 6.97
CA MET A 92 4.97 -4.28 7.93
C MET A 92 3.45 -4.00 7.95
N LEU A 93 2.79 -4.36 9.05
CA LEU A 93 1.37 -4.04 9.32
C LEU A 93 1.18 -2.75 10.11
N LYS A 94 2.12 -2.44 11.02
CA LYS A 94 1.97 -1.29 11.92
C LYS A 94 1.94 0.05 11.17
N PRO A 95 2.77 0.31 10.14
CA PRO A 95 2.74 1.55 9.39
C PRO A 95 1.38 1.89 8.79
N THR A 96 0.78 0.93 8.09
CA THR A 96 -0.49 1.14 7.39
C THR A 96 -1.62 1.34 8.40
N SER A 97 -1.65 0.54 9.46
CA SER A 97 -2.59 0.70 10.58
C SER A 97 -2.45 2.06 11.29
N ALA A 98 -1.22 2.51 11.54
CA ALA A 98 -0.95 3.79 12.20
C ALA A 98 -1.38 4.99 11.34
N ILE A 99 -1.15 4.95 10.03
CA ILE A 99 -1.62 5.99 9.10
C ILE A 99 -3.15 6.08 9.08
N ILE A 100 -3.85 4.93 9.06
CA ILE A 100 -5.32 4.91 9.15
C ILE A 100 -5.78 5.46 10.50
N GLY A 101 -5.16 5.01 11.60
CA GLY A 101 -5.48 5.47 12.95
C GLY A 101 -5.29 6.99 13.14
N ALA A 102 -4.33 7.58 12.42
CA ALA A 102 -4.12 9.03 12.36
C ALA A 102 -5.11 9.77 11.43
N GLY A 103 -6.06 9.07 10.79
CA GLY A 103 -7.03 9.65 9.87
C GLY A 103 -6.47 9.99 8.48
N LEU A 104 -5.27 9.51 8.15
CA LEU A 104 -4.54 9.91 6.94
C LEU A 104 -4.70 8.93 5.78
N GLY A 105 -5.36 7.79 5.96
CA GLY A 105 -5.37 6.66 5.01
C GLY A 105 -5.79 6.94 3.57
N LYS A 106 -6.60 7.98 3.32
CA LYS A 106 -7.01 8.40 1.96
C LYS A 106 -6.22 9.60 1.42
N SER A 107 -5.32 10.15 2.23
CA SER A 107 -4.70 11.45 1.99
C SER A 107 -3.18 11.38 1.87
N VAL A 108 -2.57 10.21 2.08
CA VAL A 108 -1.13 10.00 1.91
C VAL A 108 -0.87 8.80 1.01
N ALA A 109 0.26 8.81 0.32
CA ALA A 109 0.77 7.64 -0.38
C ALA A 109 1.90 7.00 0.43
N LEU A 110 2.03 5.66 0.37
CA LEU A 110 3.10 4.92 1.01
C LEU A 110 3.89 4.13 -0.03
N ILE A 111 5.23 4.24 0.02
CA ILE A 111 6.14 3.41 -0.77
C ILE A 111 7.25 2.84 0.12
N THR A 112 7.76 1.66 -0.25
CA THR A 112 8.84 1.01 0.48
C THR A 112 9.64 0.06 -0.42
N ASP A 113 10.90 -0.18 -0.04
CA ASP A 113 11.71 -1.28 -0.59
C ASP A 113 11.43 -2.63 0.12
N GLY A 114 10.60 -2.63 1.16
CA GLY A 114 10.08 -3.80 1.88
C GLY A 114 8.70 -4.26 1.41
N ARG A 115 7.86 -4.75 2.33
CA ARG A 115 6.47 -5.17 2.04
C ARG A 115 5.48 -4.58 3.04
N PHE A 116 4.29 -4.23 2.56
CA PHE A 116 3.14 -3.89 3.41
C PHE A 116 2.19 -5.08 3.51
N SER A 117 1.54 -5.25 4.67
CA SER A 117 0.44 -6.21 4.79
C SER A 117 -0.86 -5.59 4.26
N GLY A 118 -1.61 -6.38 3.50
CA GLY A 118 -2.72 -5.92 2.64
C GLY A 118 -4.05 -5.61 3.32
N GLY A 119 -4.04 -5.15 4.57
CA GLY A 119 -5.24 -4.91 5.40
C GLY A 119 -5.82 -3.50 5.35
N THR A 120 -5.30 -2.62 4.49
CA THR A 120 -5.59 -1.18 4.49
C THR A 120 -6.11 -0.66 3.18
#